data_AF-A0A2H5F2P6-F1
#
_entry.id   AF-A0A2H5F2P6-F1
#
_cell.length_a   1.000
_cell.length_b   1.000
_cell.length_c   1.000
_cell.angle_alpha   90.00
_cell.angle_beta   90.00
_cell.angle_gamma   90.00
#
_symmetry.space_group_name_H-M   'P 1'
#
loop_
_entity.id
_entity.type
_entity.pdbx_description
1 polymer ?
#
loop_
_entity_poly.entity_id
_entity_poly.type
_entity_poly.pdbx_seq_one_letter_code
_entity_poly.pdbx_strand_id
1 'polypeptide(L)'
;MRLFAALPCLTLLATLAACTGDAPASNELQLENDGGGKFSGKAGPEWTGAELKQEAATSVCGGAEPATFKLSRKKDVWSFKGKC
;
A
#
# COMPACT_ATOMS: atom_id res chain seq x y z
N MET A 1 -30.61 39.92 -9.43
CA MET A 1 -29.49 40.02 -10.39
C MET A 1 -28.66 38.75 -10.25
N ARG A 2 -28.21 38.21 -11.39
CA ARG A 2 -27.52 36.93 -11.64
C ARG A 2 -26.35 36.69 -10.64
N LEU A 3 -25.97 35.47 -10.26
CA LEU A 3 -25.35 34.46 -11.12
C LEU A 3 -25.59 33.01 -10.63
N PHE A 4 -25.95 32.15 -11.59
CA PHE A 4 -25.73 30.71 -11.55
C PHE A 4 -24.24 30.41 -11.72
N ALA A 5 -23.70 29.47 -10.95
CA ALA A 5 -22.50 28.73 -11.33
C ALA A 5 -22.61 27.30 -10.76
N ALA A 6 -23.00 26.37 -11.62
CA ALA A 6 -22.76 24.95 -11.40
C ALA A 6 -21.23 24.74 -11.40
N LEU A 7 -20.67 24.28 -10.29
CA LEU A 7 -19.27 23.88 -10.21
C LEU A 7 -19.21 22.35 -10.10
N PRO A 8 -18.46 21.70 -11.00
CA PRO A 8 -18.60 20.29 -11.32
C PRO A 8 -18.04 19.39 -10.22
N CYS A 9 -18.63 18.19 -10.15
CA CYS A 9 -18.09 17.00 -9.53
C CYS A 9 -16.64 16.80 -10.00
N LEU A 10 -15.67 17.24 -9.21
CA LEU A 10 -14.26 16.87 -9.36
C LEU A 10 -13.92 15.95 -8.21
N THR A 11 -13.94 14.66 -8.54
CA THR A 11 -13.24 13.56 -7.86
C THR A 11 -11.99 14.07 -7.15
N LEU A 12 -12.02 14.07 -5.81
CA LEU A 12 -10.81 14.09 -5.00
C LEU A 12 -10.08 12.76 -5.27
N LEU A 13 -9.26 12.74 -6.31
CA LEU A 13 -8.11 11.85 -6.38
C LEU A 13 -7.18 12.28 -5.25
N ALA A 14 -7.39 11.70 -4.07
CA ALA A 14 -6.42 11.70 -3.00
C ALA A 14 -5.22 10.84 -3.44
N THR A 15 -4.46 11.32 -4.42
CA THR A 15 -3.08 10.90 -4.59
C THR A 15 -2.36 11.47 -3.38
N LEU A 16 -2.32 10.71 -2.29
CA LEU A 16 -1.29 10.84 -1.27
C LEU A 16 0.03 10.68 -2.01
N ALA A 17 0.57 11.80 -2.48
CA ALA A 17 1.96 11.91 -2.81
C ALA A 17 2.70 11.48 -1.55
N ALA A 18 3.34 10.32 -1.63
CA ALA A 18 4.22 9.80 -0.60
C ALA A 18 5.17 10.91 -0.15
N CYS A 19 4.91 11.46 1.04
CA CYS A 19 5.85 12.34 1.69
C CYS A 19 7.11 11.52 1.97
N THR A 20 8.20 11.90 1.29
CA THR A 20 9.57 11.91 1.80
C THR A 20 9.99 10.68 2.60
N GLY A 21 10.66 9.73 1.95
CA GLY A 21 11.90 9.04 2.41
C GLY A 21 12.03 8.45 3.82
N ASP A 22 11.04 8.58 4.68
CA ASP A 22 11.05 8.20 6.07
C ASP A 22 10.49 6.79 6.22
N ALA A 23 11.04 6.07 7.19
CA ALA A 23 10.54 4.76 7.57
C ALA A 23 9.05 4.86 7.94
N PRO A 24 8.20 3.89 7.54
CA PRO A 24 6.81 3.85 7.97
C PRO A 24 6.73 3.88 9.50
N ALA A 25 5.72 4.58 10.03
CA ALA A 25 5.45 4.61 11.47
C ALA A 25 5.18 3.19 12.01
N SER A 26 5.22 3.02 13.33
CA SER A 26 5.18 1.72 14.03
C SER A 26 4.15 0.72 13.47
N ASN A 27 2.93 1.21 13.28
CA ASN A 27 1.76 0.48 12.81
C ASN A 27 1.36 0.82 11.36
N GLU A 28 2.20 1.51 10.61
CA GLU A 28 1.90 1.93 9.23
C GLU A 28 2.27 0.85 8.22
N LEU A 29 1.41 0.65 7.21
CA LEU A 29 1.63 -0.22 6.06
C LEU A 29 1.52 0.60 4.78
N GLN A 30 2.57 0.52 3.97
CA GLN A 30 2.65 1.05 2.63
C GLN A 30 2.70 -0.15 1.66
N LEU A 31 1.64 -0.33 0.88
CA LEU A 31 1.50 -1.42 -0.08
C LEU A 31 1.28 -0.85 -1.48
N GLU A 32 2.09 -1.30 -2.42
CA GLU A 32 2.12 -0.85 -3.80
C GLU A 32 1.75 -2.02 -4.72
N ASN A 33 0.81 -1.77 -5.64
CA ASN A 33 0.48 -2.71 -6.71
C ASN A 33 1.27 -2.32 -7.96
N ASP A 34 2.32 -3.09 -8.24
CA ASP A 34 3.23 -2.86 -9.37
C ASP A 34 2.62 -3.30 -10.72
N GLY A 35 1.41 -3.88 -10.71
CA GLY A 35 0.75 -4.41 -11.89
C GLY A 35 1.20 -5.82 -12.29
N GLY A 36 0.40 -6.50 -13.11
CA GLY A 36 0.70 -7.87 -13.55
C GLY A 36 0.77 -8.89 -12.41
N GLY A 37 0.01 -8.66 -11.33
CA GLY A 37 0.01 -9.48 -10.11
C GLY A 37 1.19 -9.25 -9.19
N LYS A 38 2.07 -8.28 -9.47
CA LYS A 38 3.23 -7.98 -8.63
C LYS A 38 2.87 -6.94 -7.56
N PHE A 39 3.51 -7.08 -6.40
CA PHE A 39 3.41 -6.10 -5.34
C PHE A 39 4.72 -5.90 -4.61
N SER A 40 4.83 -4.74 -3.98
CA SER A 40 5.91 -4.39 -3.07
C SER A 40 5.38 -3.51 -1.96
N GLY A 41 6.15 -3.35 -0.89
CA GLY A 41 5.73 -2.50 0.20
C GLY A 41 6.71 -2.44 1.35
N LYS A 42 6.38 -1.55 2.28
CA LYS A 42 7.10 -1.32 3.53
C LYS A 42 6.11 -1.29 4.68
N ALA A 43 6.54 -1.75 5.85
CA ALA A 43 5.72 -1.65 7.05
C ALA A 43 6.56 -1.36 8.29
N GLY A 44 5.93 -0.73 9.27
CA GLY A 44 6.53 -0.48 10.58
C GLY A 44 6.69 -1.75 11.42
N PRO A 45 7.44 -1.65 12.54
CA PRO A 45 7.84 -2.80 13.36
C PRO A 45 6.71 -3.60 14.02
N GLU A 46 5.52 -3.02 14.22
CA GLU A 46 4.39 -3.73 14.86
C GLU A 46 3.71 -4.75 13.95
N TRP A 47 3.96 -4.67 12.65
CA TRP A 47 3.49 -5.68 11.71
C TRP A 47 4.26 -6.99 11.83
N THR A 48 3.58 -8.09 11.57
CA THR A 48 4.18 -9.42 11.41
C THR A 48 4.23 -9.85 9.95
N GLY A 49 5.12 -10.78 9.62
CA GLY A 49 5.20 -11.31 8.25
C GLY A 49 3.91 -12.00 7.78
N ALA A 50 3.13 -12.57 8.70
CA ALA A 50 1.86 -13.20 8.39
C ALA A 50 0.79 -12.16 8.03
N GLU A 51 0.67 -11.09 8.81
CA GLU A 51 -0.25 -9.97 8.53
C GLU A 51 0.10 -9.31 7.20
N LEU A 52 1.38 -9.04 6.94
CA LEU A 52 1.82 -8.45 5.66
C LEU A 52 1.48 -9.34 4.46
N LYS A 53 1.61 -10.67 4.61
CA LYS A 53 1.24 -11.63 3.55
C LYS A 53 -0.29 -11.63 3.34
N GLN A 54 -1.06 -11.58 4.41
CA GLN A 54 -2.53 -11.54 4.37
C GLN A 54 -3.06 -10.23 3.77
N GLU A 55 -2.46 -9.10 4.09
CA GLU A 55 -2.81 -7.81 3.51
C GLU A 55 -2.50 -7.76 2.02
N ALA A 56 -1.33 -8.27 1.60
CA ALA A 56 -0.99 -8.41 0.19
C ALA A 56 -1.96 -9.37 -0.55
N ALA A 57 -2.34 -10.48 0.08
CA ALA A 57 -3.31 -11.43 -0.45
C ALA A 57 -4.66 -10.75 -0.72
N THR A 58 -5.19 -10.03 0.28
CA THR A 58 -6.50 -9.40 0.23
C THR A 58 -6.53 -8.19 -0.72
N SER A 59 -5.51 -7.34 -0.65
CA SER A 59 -5.49 -6.06 -1.37
C SER A 59 -5.01 -6.17 -2.82
N VAL A 60 -4.12 -7.13 -3.13
CA VAL A 60 -3.54 -7.27 -4.49
C VAL A 60 -3.97 -8.57 -5.16
N CYS A 61 -3.95 -9.69 -4.44
CA CYS A 61 -4.24 -11.00 -5.01
C CYS A 61 -5.71 -11.41 -4.95
N GLY A 62 -6.63 -10.48 -4.63
CA GLY A 62 -8.07 -10.76 -4.59
C GLY A 62 -8.47 -11.81 -3.54
N GLY A 63 -7.69 -11.92 -2.46
CA GLY A 63 -7.87 -12.90 -1.39
C GLY A 63 -7.14 -14.23 -1.58
N ALA A 64 -6.49 -14.45 -2.73
CA ALA A 64 -5.68 -15.64 -2.95
C ALA A 64 -4.30 -15.53 -2.29
N GLU A 65 -3.74 -16.68 -1.87
CA GLU A 65 -2.38 -16.70 -1.33
C GLU A 65 -1.36 -16.29 -2.40
N PRO A 66 -0.43 -15.35 -2.11
CA PRO A 66 0.62 -14.97 -3.06
C PRO A 66 1.50 -16.16 -3.45
N ALA A 67 1.65 -16.41 -4.75
CA ALA A 67 2.55 -17.45 -5.27
C ALA A 67 4.01 -17.22 -4.84
N THR A 68 4.40 -15.97 -4.67
CA THR A 68 5.70 -15.62 -4.07
C THR A 68 5.55 -14.49 -3.07
N PHE A 69 6.22 -14.62 -1.92
CA PHE A 69 6.30 -13.59 -0.90
C PHE A 69 7.70 -13.55 -0.31
N LYS A 70 8.44 -12.47 -0.58
CA LYS A 70 9.78 -12.24 -0.04
C LYS A 70 9.69 -11.12 0.98
N LEU A 71 10.02 -11.45 2.22
CA LEU A 71 10.03 -10.51 3.33
C LEU A 71 11.48 -10.30 3.79
N SER A 72 11.82 -9.06 4.09
CA SER A 72 13.10 -8.67 4.69
C SER A 72 12.84 -7.61 5.74
N ARG A 73 13.56 -7.67 6.86
CA ARG A 73 13.56 -6.63 7.88
C ARG A 73 14.92 -5.94 7.90
N LYS A 74 14.93 -4.62 7.88
CA LYS A 74 16.14 -3.82 8.11
C LYS A 74 15.86 -2.82 9.22
N LYS A 75 16.59 -2.95 10.33
CA LYS A 75 16.29 -2.26 11.60
C LYS A 75 14.85 -2.58 12.01
N ASP A 76 13.98 -1.58 12.02
CA ASP A 76 12.57 -1.71 12.40
C ASP A 76 11.60 -1.62 11.23
N VAL A 77 12.10 -1.58 10.00
CA VAL A 77 11.25 -1.51 8.82
C VAL A 77 11.18 -2.88 8.16
N TRP A 78 9.97 -3.39 7.97
CA TRP A 78 9.69 -4.47 7.05
C TRP A 78 9.71 -3.95 5.62
N SER A 79 10.30 -4.71 4.72
CA SER A 79 10.22 -4.50 3.29
C SER A 79 9.86 -5.83 2.66
N PHE A 80 8.80 -5.84 1.86
CA PHE A 80 8.30 -7.05 1.24
C PHE A 80 8.03 -6.82 -0.24
N LYS A 81 8.05 -7.92 -0.98
CA LYS A 81 7.67 -7.96 -2.38
C LYS A 81 7.22 -9.35 -2.76
N GLY A 82 6.39 -9.44 -3.78
CA GLY A 82 5.87 -10.72 -4.18
C GLY A 82 5.08 -10.66 -5.46
N LYS A 83 4.40 -11.77 -5.70
CA LYS A 83 3.55 -11.97 -6.84
C LYS A 83 2.38 -12.85 -6.47
N CYS A 84 1.21 -12.48 -6.95
CA CYS A 84 0.13 -13.40 -7.29
C CYS A 84 0.57 -14.15 -8.58
#